data_AF-A0A1G5ENY5-F1
#
_entry.id   AF-A0A1G5ENY5-F1
#
_cell.length_a   1.000
_cell.length_b   1.000
_cell.length_c   1.000
_cell.angle_alpha   90.00
_cell.angle_beta   90.00
_cell.angle_gamma   90.00
#
_symmetry.space_group_name_H-M   'P 1'
#
loop_
_entity.id
_entity.type
_entity.pdbx_description
1 polymer ?
#
loop_
_entity_poly.entity_id
_entity_poly.type
_entity_poly.pdbx_seq_one_letter_code
_entity_poly.pdbx_strand_id
1 'polypeptide(L)'
;MFRLWVKLIDDNHLIKDTVICDDTTDTRTHKVMNAIEKACYELDLSKPIWLDTTVRDFQRHSKCRFTRDAFIEQVPFDYMEIQVIEEEY
;
A
#
# COMPACT_ATOMS: atom_id res chain seq x y z
N MET A 1 14.35 -9.78 4.31
CA MET A 1 13.86 -9.05 3.12
C MET A 1 12.34 -9.10 3.02
N PHE A 2 11.70 -7.95 3.29
CA PHE A 2 10.28 -7.72 3.02
C PHE A 2 10.17 -6.73 1.86
N ARG A 3 9.32 -7.02 0.88
CA ARG A 3 9.08 -6.14 -0.28
C ARG A 3 7.59 -5.92 -0.47
N LEU A 4 7.20 -4.65 -0.50
CA LEU A 4 5.84 -4.21 -0.78
C LEU A 4 5.81 -3.48 -2.12
N TRP A 5 4.97 -3.95 -3.03
CA TRP A 5 4.69 -3.27 -4.28
C TRP A 5 3.43 -2.42 -4.14
N VAL A 6 3.57 -1.12 -4.40
CA VAL A 6 2.50 -0.14 -4.34
C VAL A 6 2.25 0.37 -5.76
N LYS A 7 0.99 0.36 -6.19
CA LYS A 7 0.55 0.74 -7.53
C LYS A 7 -0.60 1.73 -7.43
N LEU A 8 -0.49 2.86 -8.11
CA LEU A 8 -1.56 3.81 -8.31
C LEU A 8 -2.25 3.51 -9.64
N ILE A 9 -3.53 3.20 -9.60
CA ILE A 9 -4.34 2.96 -10.78
C ILE A 9 -5.42 4.03 -10.88
N ASP A 10 -5.55 4.62 -12.07
CA ASP A 10 -6.60 5.57 -12.44
C ASP A 10 -7.16 5.15 -13.79
N ASP A 11 -8.49 5.11 -13.93
CA ASP A 11 -9.17 4.73 -15.17
C ASP A 11 -8.59 3.45 -15.81
N ASN A 12 -8.33 2.44 -14.98
CA ASN A 12 -7.76 1.15 -15.40
C ASN A 12 -6.32 1.23 -15.98
N HIS A 13 -5.65 2.37 -15.86
CA HIS A 13 -4.27 2.62 -16.25
C HIS A 13 -3.37 2.73 -15.03
N LEU A 14 -2.15 2.16 -15.12
CA LEU A 14 -1.14 2.33 -14.10
C LEU A 14 -0.52 3.72 -14.22
N ILE A 15 -0.73 4.56 -13.21
CA ILE A 15 -0.19 5.93 -13.18
C ILE A 15 1.24 5.94 -12.66
N LYS A 16 1.46 5.30 -11.51
CA LYS A 16 2.77 5.13 -10.89
C LYS A 16 2.80 3.82 -10.12
N ASP A 17 3.98 3.27 -9.99
CA ASP A 17 4.25 2.21 -9.05
C ASP A 17 5.58 2.44 -8.34
N THR A 18 5.68 1.95 -7.11
CA THR A 18 6.90 1.95 -6.32
C THR A 18 7.04 0.62 -5.58
N VAL A 19 8.28 0.17 -5.43
CA VAL A 19 8.60 -1.03 -4.67
C VAL A 19 9.41 -0.61 -3.45
N ILE A 20 8.83 -0.82 -2.27
CA ILE A 20 9.47 -0.50 -1.02
C ILE A 20 10.07 -1.77 -0.44
N CYS A 21 11.39 -1.75 -0.26
CA CYS A 21 12.14 -2.78 0.42
C CYS A 21 12.32 -2.39 1.89
N ASP A 22 11.89 -3.26 2.79
CA ASP A 22 12.11 -3.12 4.22
C ASP A 22 12.80 -4.39 4.75
N ASP A 23 14.00 -4.23 5.32
CA ASP A 23 14.75 -5.36 5.88
C ASP A 23 14.69 -5.39 7.41
N THR A 24 13.84 -4.56 8.01
CA THR A 24 13.77 -4.43 9.47
C THR A 24 13.22 -5.70 10.10
N THR A 25 13.80 -6.12 11.23
CA THR A 25 13.36 -7.27 12.02
C THR A 25 12.17 -6.90 12.92
N ASP A 26 11.06 -6.52 12.31
CA ASP A 26 9.83 -6.14 13.02
C ASP A 26 8.63 -7.05 12.62
N THR A 27 7.49 -6.85 13.27
CA THR A 27 6.22 -7.50 12.95
C THR A 27 5.79 -7.20 11.52
N ARG A 28 5.14 -8.17 10.86
CA ARG A 28 4.60 -8.03 9.49
C ARG A 28 3.79 -6.73 9.33
N THR A 29 2.96 -6.39 10.32
CA THR A 29 2.15 -5.16 10.31
C THR A 29 3.01 -3.90 10.33
N HIS A 30 4.04 -3.83 11.17
CA HIS A 30 4.93 -2.66 11.20
C HIS A 30 5.73 -2.50 9.89
N LYS A 31 6.22 -3.59 9.30
CA LYS A 31 6.89 -3.52 7.99
C LYS A 31 5.98 -2.96 6.90
N VAL A 32 4.72 -3.41 6.87
CA VAL A 32 3.70 -2.92 5.93
C VAL A 32 3.38 -1.45 6.18
N MET A 33 3.16 -1.04 7.43
CA MET A 33 2.91 0.37 7.74
C MET A 33 4.09 1.26 7.34
N ASN A 34 5.32 0.84 7.64
CA ASN A 34 6.52 1.58 7.27
C ASN A 34 6.69 1.68 5.75
N ALA A 35 6.41 0.59 5.04
CA ALA A 35 6.49 0.55 3.59
C ALA A 35 5.43 1.46 2.93
N ILE A 36 4.19 1.42 3.41
CA ILE A 36 3.14 2.33 2.93
C ILE A 36 3.50 3.78 3.23
N GLU A 37 4.01 4.08 4.42
CA GLU A 37 4.42 5.43 4.80
C GLU A 37 5.52 5.97 3.87
N LYS A 38 6.53 5.16 3.58
CA LYS A 38 7.57 5.49 2.59
C LYS A 38 6.98 5.69 1.19
N ALA A 39 6.09 4.80 0.74
CA ALA A 39 5.45 4.95 -0.57
C ALA A 39 4.59 6.22 -0.65
N CYS A 40 3.81 6.54 0.38
CA CYS A 40 3.05 7.78 0.48
C CYS A 40 3.97 9.01 0.43
N TYR A 41 5.11 8.95 1.13
CA TYR A 41 6.10 10.02 1.11
C TYR A 41 6.74 10.20 -0.27
N GLU A 42 7.11 9.13 -0.96
CA GLU A 42 7.68 9.20 -2.32
C GLU A 42 6.67 9.65 -3.39
N LEU A 43 5.40 9.26 -3.21
CA LEU A 43 4.32 9.58 -4.15
C LEU A 43 3.69 10.95 -3.89
N ASP A 44 4.09 11.65 -2.83
CA ASP A 44 3.52 12.91 -2.34
C ASP A 44 2.01 12.77 -2.05
N LEU A 45 1.65 11.68 -1.36
CA LEU A 45 0.26 11.31 -1.04
C LEU A 45 -0.02 11.32 0.45
N SER A 46 -1.24 11.66 0.79
CA SER A 46 -1.77 11.54 2.16
C SER A 46 -1.86 10.06 2.55
N LYS A 47 -1.66 9.77 3.84
CA LYS A 47 -1.76 8.39 4.35
C LYS A 47 -3.19 7.87 4.17
N PRO A 48 -3.40 6.71 3.53
CA PRO A 48 -4.73 6.14 3.41
C PRO A 48 -5.21 5.64 4.77
N ILE A 49 -6.52 5.70 4.96
CA ILE A 49 -7.22 5.13 6.11
C ILE A 49 -7.37 3.63 5.89
N TRP A 50 -7.02 2.86 6.92
CA TRP A 50 -7.27 1.43 6.94
C TRP A 50 -8.73 1.16 7.29
N LEU A 51 -9.52 0.85 6.27
CA LEU A 51 -10.89 0.36 6.44
C LEU A 51 -10.87 -1.12 6.84
N ASP A 52 -11.91 -1.55 7.55
CA ASP A 52 -12.05 -2.94 8.02
C ASP A 52 -12.01 -3.95 6.86
N THR A 53 -12.60 -3.55 5.72
CA THR A 53 -12.57 -4.30 4.45
C THR A 53 -11.14 -4.50 3.95
N THR A 54 -10.35 -3.43 3.92
CA THR A 54 -8.95 -3.47 3.50
C THR A 54 -8.13 -4.33 4.45
N VAL A 55 -8.27 -4.15 5.76
CA VAL A 55 -7.55 -4.97 6.76
C VAL A 55 -7.85 -6.46 6.56
N ARG A 56 -9.11 -6.82 6.32
CA ARG A 56 -9.53 -8.20 6.10
C ARG A 56 -8.97 -8.79 4.80
N ASP A 57 -8.93 -8.00 3.73
CA ASP A 57 -8.35 -8.41 2.45
C ASP A 57 -6.84 -8.63 2.60
N PHE A 58 -6.16 -7.74 3.34
CA PHE A 58 -4.73 -7.81 3.60
C PHE A 58 -4.35 -9.10 4.33
N GLN A 59 -5.11 -9.42 5.38
CA GLN A 59 -4.87 -10.61 6.18
C GLN A 59 -5.04 -11.90 5.37
N ARG A 60 -5.95 -11.91 4.39
CA ARG A 60 -6.24 -13.10 3.56
C ARG A 60 -5.30 -13.27 2.37
N HIS A 61 -4.95 -12.18 1.70
CA HIS A 61 -4.28 -12.23 0.40
C HIS A 61 -2.91 -11.58 0.37
N SER A 62 -2.45 -10.99 1.49
CA SER A 62 -1.26 -10.10 1.52
C SER A 62 -1.32 -9.00 0.44
N LYS A 63 -2.55 -8.64 0.04
CA LYS A 63 -2.87 -7.72 -1.04
C LYS A 63 -4.10 -6.91 -0.63
N CYS A 64 -4.12 -5.65 -1.01
CA CYS A 64 -5.19 -4.71 -0.67
C CYS A 64 -5.35 -3.60 -1.70
N ARG A 65 -6.52 -2.95 -1.67
CA ARG A 65 -6.81 -1.77 -2.47
C ARG A 65 -7.40 -0.68 -1.58
N PHE A 66 -6.82 0.50 -1.67
CA PHE A 66 -7.31 1.73 -1.06
C PHE A 66 -7.98 2.56 -2.14
N THR A 67 -9.30 2.58 -2.15
CA THR A 67 -10.09 3.43 -3.03
C THR A 67 -9.96 4.91 -2.63
N ARG A 68 -10.41 5.84 -3.48
CA ARG A 68 -10.48 7.27 -3.16
C ARG A 68 -11.09 7.58 -1.79
N ASP A 69 -12.10 6.81 -1.38
CA ASP A 69 -12.78 6.93 -0.07
C ASP A 69 -11.86 6.70 1.14
N ALA A 70 -10.77 5.94 0.95
CA ALA A 70 -9.77 5.74 1.98
C ALA A 70 -8.86 6.96 2.17
N PHE A 71 -8.90 7.96 1.29
CA PHE A 71 -8.09 9.16 1.39
C PHE A 71 -8.93 10.34 1.88
N ILE A 72 -8.38 11.12 2.80
CA ILE A 72 -9.03 12.32 3.33
C ILE A 72 -9.06 13.42 2.26
N GLU A 73 -8.07 13.45 1.38
CA GLU A 73 -7.91 14.43 0.30
C GLU A 73 -8.29 13.83 -1.05
N GLN A 74 -8.71 14.70 -1.99
CA GLN A 74 -8.99 14.27 -3.36
C GLN A 74 -7.69 13.84 -4.04
N VAL A 75 -7.61 12.55 -4.32
CA VAL A 75 -6.52 11.95 -5.07
C VAL A 75 -6.87 11.86 -6.56
N PRO A 76 -5.94 12.13 -7.48
CA PRO A 76 -6.18 12.08 -8.93
C PRO A 76 -6.13 10.63 -9.49
N PHE A 77 -6.40 9.62 -8.66
CA PHE A 77 -6.39 8.20 -9.04
C PHE A 77 -7.61 7.47 -8.49
N ASP A 78 -8.02 6.35 -9.08
CA ASP A 78 -9.15 5.53 -8.62
C ASP A 78 -8.86 4.76 -7.34
N TYR A 79 -7.73 4.06 -7.31
CA TYR A 79 -7.30 3.32 -6.13
C TYR A 79 -5.79 3.10 -6.11
N MET A 80 -5.26 3.03 -4.90
CA MET A 80 -3.91 2.56 -4.62
C MET A 80 -3.97 1.07 -4.25
N GLU A 81 -3.37 0.21 -5.06
CA GLU A 81 -3.21 -1.21 -4.77
C GLU A 81 -1.86 -1.46 -4.08
N ILE A 82 -1.86 -2.20 -2.97
CA ILE A 82 -0.64 -2.67 -2.31
C ILE A 82 -0.59 -4.20 -2.33
N GLN A 83 0.59 -4.75 -2.51
CA GLN A 83 0.81 -6.19 -2.54
C GLN A 83 2.18 -6.54 -1.97
N VAL A 84 2.22 -7.45 -1.00
CA VAL A 84 3.47 -8.04 -0.54
C VAL A 84 3.95 -9.00 -1.61
N ILE A 85 5.13 -8.73 -2.17
CA ILE A 85 5.74 -9.58 -3.21
C ILE A 85 6.80 -10.51 -2.62
N GLU A 86 7.39 -10.14 -1.48
CA GLU A 86 8.43 -10.92 -0.82
C GLU A 86 8.28 -10.74 0.70
N GLU A 87 8.17 -11.84 1.43
CA GLU A 87 8.29 -11.87 2.89
C GLU A 87 9.13 -13.10 3.29
N GLU A 88 10.24 -12.90 4.00
CA GLU A 88 10.98 -14.01 4.60
C GLU A 88 10.18 -14.62 5.76
N TYR A 89 9.97 -15.94 5.69
CA TYR A 89 9.26 -16.76 6.69
C TYR A 89 10.19 -17.32 7.75
#